data_AF-A0A6B3IBC7-F1
#
_entry.id   AF-A0A6B3IBC7-F1
#
_cell.length_a   1.000
_cell.length_b   1.000
_cell.length_c   1.000
_cell.angle_alpha   90.00
_cell.angle_beta   90.00
_cell.angle_gamma   90.00
#
_symmetry.space_group_name_H-M   'P 1'
#
loop_
_entity.id
_entity.type
_entity.pdbx_description
1 polymer ?
#
loop_
_entity_poly.entity_id
_entity_poly.type
_entity_poly.pdbx_seq_one_letter_code
_entity_poly.pdbx_strand_id
1 'polypeptide(L)'
;VAIDENGLRTSRFAEAKPKGCVFEYVYLARPDTDIAGRNVYLSRVEMGRRLAAEAPVEADLVIATPESGTPAAIGYAEASGIPFGAGLVKNA
;
A
#
# COMPACT_ATOMS: atom_id res chain seq x y z
N VAL A 1 1.31 27.81 1.08
CA VAL A 1 2.17 28.13 -0.08
C VAL A 1 1.38 29.08 -0.97
N ALA A 2 2.01 30.14 -1.47
CA ALA A 2 1.45 31.03 -2.47
C ALA A 2 2.31 30.96 -3.74
N ILE A 3 1.69 30.97 -4.91
CA ILE A 3 2.34 30.92 -6.22
C ILE A 3 1.69 31.99 -7.09
N ASP A 4 2.47 32.95 -7.59
CA ASP A 4 2.03 34.02 -8.50
C ASP A 4 3.15 34.43 -9.48
N GLU A 5 3.01 35.55 -10.20
CA GLU A 5 4.01 36.02 -11.16
C GLU A 5 5.41 36.29 -10.54
N ASN A 6 5.48 36.47 -9.22
CA ASN A 6 6.74 36.68 -8.49
C ASN A 6 7.33 35.37 -7.95
N GLY A 7 6.76 34.22 -8.33
CA GLY A 7 7.25 32.89 -8.00
C GLY A 7 6.62 32.25 -6.76
N LEU A 8 7.27 31.22 -6.24
CA LEU A 8 6.81 30.43 -5.10
C LEU A 8 7.23 31.06 -3.78
N ARG A 9 6.28 31.27 -2.88
CA ARG A 9 6.52 31.75 -1.51
C ARG A 9 5.89 30.83 -0.48
N THR A 10 6.63 30.56 0.59
CA THR A 10 6.19 29.67 1.69
C THR A 10 6.20 30.43 3.01
N SER A 11 5.11 30.32 3.75
CA SER A 11 4.99 30.81 5.12
C SER A 11 4.42 29.68 6.00
N ARG A 12 4.84 29.64 7.27
CA ARG A 12 4.31 28.72 8.27
C ARG A 12 3.31 29.47 9.14
N PHE A 13 2.04 29.07 9.12
CA PHE A 13 0.97 29.72 9.89
C PHE A 13 0.76 29.10 11.28
N ALA A 14 1.28 27.89 11.51
CA ALA A 14 1.21 27.17 12.77
C ALA A 14 2.35 26.14 12.87
N GLU A 15 2.63 25.69 14.09
CA GLU A 15 3.55 24.57 14.34
C GLU A 15 2.97 23.26 13.75
N ALA A 16 3.79 22.50 13.02
CA ALA A 16 3.35 21.26 12.39
C ALA A 16 3.39 20.08 13.38
N LYS A 17 2.28 19.33 13.46
CA LYS A 17 2.18 18.07 14.21
C LYS A 17 1.73 16.94 13.27
N PRO A 18 2.62 16.42 12.41
CA PRO A 18 2.23 15.49 11.35
C PRO A 18 1.64 14.20 11.93
N LYS A 19 0.44 13.86 11.46
CA LYS A 19 -0.27 12.60 11.73
C LYS A 19 -0.74 12.06 10.39
N GLY A 20 0.18 11.42 9.66
CA GLY A 20 -0.12 10.88 8.34
C GLY A 20 -1.27 9.88 8.40
N CYS A 21 -2.15 9.91 7.39
CA CYS A 21 -3.25 8.97 7.29
C CYS A 21 -2.69 7.59 6.92
N VAL A 22 -2.78 6.64 7.84
CA VAL A 22 -2.36 5.24 7.58
C VAL A 22 -3.15 4.62 6.42
N PHE A 23 -4.39 5.07 6.20
CA PHE A 23 -5.27 4.56 5.16
C PHE A 23 -4.81 4.88 3.73
N GLU A 24 -3.92 5.86 3.57
CA GLU A 24 -3.23 6.10 2.30
C GLU A 24 -2.42 4.87 1.88
N TYR A 25 -1.69 4.26 2.81
CA TYR A 25 -0.90 3.07 2.56
C TYR A 25 -1.77 1.82 2.41
N VAL A 26 -2.86 1.72 3.17
CA VAL A 26 -3.75 0.55 3.12
C VAL A 26 -4.54 0.49 1.81
N TYR A 27 -5.10 1.61 1.36
CA TYR A 27 -6.09 1.57 0.28
C TYR A 27 -6.11 2.78 -0.65
N LEU A 28 -6.08 4.01 -0.11
CA LEU A 28 -6.45 5.20 -0.89
C LEU A 28 -5.41 5.59 -1.95
N ALA A 29 -4.13 5.63 -1.59
CA ALA A 29 -3.10 6.05 -2.52
C ALA A 29 -2.90 5.01 -3.62
N ARG A 30 -2.51 5.50 -4.80
CA ARG A 30 -2.12 4.61 -5.89
C ARG A 30 -0.86 3.82 -5.49
N PRO A 31 -0.72 2.56 -5.93
CA PRO A 31 0.43 1.73 -5.58
C PRO A 31 1.79 2.32 -5.97
N ASP A 32 1.84 3.13 -7.04
CA ASP A 32 3.05 3.80 -7.53
C ASP A 32 3.38 5.11 -6.79
N THR A 33 2.61 5.48 -5.76
CA THR A 33 2.85 6.68 -4.97
C THR A 33 3.90 6.44 -3.89
N ASP A 34 4.78 7.42 -3.68
CA ASP A 34 5.66 7.52 -2.53
C ASP A 34 5.09 8.53 -1.52
N ILE A 35 4.87 8.07 -0.29
CA ILE A 35 4.43 8.92 0.82
C ILE A 35 5.53 8.88 1.88
N ALA A 36 6.08 10.04 2.24
CA ALA A 36 7.14 10.16 3.24
C ALA A 36 8.33 9.20 3.00
N GLY A 37 8.71 8.98 1.73
CA GLY A 37 9.81 8.09 1.33
C GLY A 37 9.46 6.59 1.39
N ARG A 38 8.19 6.23 1.54
CA ARG A 38 7.70 4.85 1.50
C ARG A 38 6.78 4.65 0.31
N ASN A 39 7.17 3.72 -0.56
CA ASN A 39 6.34 3.32 -1.68
C ASN A 39 5.11 2.54 -1.19
N VAL A 40 3.94 2.88 -1.72
CA VAL A 40 2.66 2.30 -1.30
C VAL A 40 2.54 0.83 -1.71
N TYR A 41 2.96 0.45 -2.91
CA TYR A 41 2.97 -0.96 -3.36
C TYR A 41 3.82 -1.82 -2.42
N LEU A 42 5.07 -1.42 -2.17
CA LEU A 42 5.97 -2.16 -1.28
C LEU A 42 5.44 -2.25 0.15
N SER A 43 4.79 -1.19 0.64
CA SER A 43 4.15 -1.20 1.96
C SER A 43 3.04 -2.25 2.04
N ARG A 44 2.22 -2.41 0.99
CA ARG A 44 1.15 -3.42 0.94
C ARG A 44 1.69 -4.85 0.79
N VAL A 45 2.78 -5.05 0.04
CA VAL A 45 3.49 -6.34 0.01
C VAL A 45 3.97 -6.72 1.41
N GLU A 46 4.58 -5.78 2.13
CA GLU A 46 5.03 -6.01 3.51
C GLU A 46 3.88 -6.31 4.48
N MET A 47 2.72 -5.66 4.32
CA MET A 47 1.52 -6.01 5.09
C MET A 47 1.10 -7.47 4.86
N GLY A 48 1.18 -7.95 3.61
CA GLY A 48 0.94 -9.35 3.27
C GLY A 48 1.92 -10.32 3.95
N ARG A 49 3.22 -10.00 3.92
CA ARG A 49 4.25 -10.80 4.60
C ARG A 49 4.02 -10.88 6.11
N ARG A 50 3.65 -9.77 6.73
CA ARG A 50 3.29 -9.73 8.16
C ARG A 50 2.07 -10.57 8.47
N LEU A 51 1.04 -10.51 7.63
CA LEU A 51 -0.15 -11.33 7.80
C LEU A 51 0.17 -12.83 7.75
N ALA A 52 1.07 -13.27 6.86
CA ALA A 52 1.51 -14.66 6.81
C ALA A 52 2.24 -15.11 8.09
N ALA A 53 2.97 -14.20 8.74
CA ALA A 53 3.63 -14.47 10.02
C ALA A 53 2.66 -14.46 11.22
N GLU A 54 1.68 -13.54 11.22
CA GLU A 54 0.72 -13.38 12.31
C GLU A 54 -0.41 -14.42 12.28
N ALA A 55 -0.81 -14.86 11.08
CA ALA A 55 -1.92 -15.77 10.87
C ALA A 55 -1.61 -16.79 9.75
N PRO A 56 -0.63 -17.70 9.94
CA PRO A 56 -0.31 -18.72 8.96
C PRO A 56 -1.45 -19.74 8.82
N VAL A 57 -1.54 -20.37 7.64
CA VAL A 57 -2.49 -21.44 7.35
C VAL A 57 -1.88 -22.43 6.36
N GLU A 58 -2.30 -23.69 6.43
CA GLU A 58 -2.06 -24.65 5.35
C GLU A 58 -3.15 -24.47 4.28
N ALA A 59 -2.74 -24.16 3.06
CA ALA A 59 -3.62 -24.03 1.91
C ALA A 59 -2.86 -24.28 0.61
N ASP A 60 -3.59 -24.56 -0.47
CA ASP A 60 -3.00 -24.90 -1.76
C ASP A 60 -2.70 -23.68 -2.64
N LEU A 61 -3.40 -22.56 -2.42
CA LEU A 61 -3.33 -21.39 -3.30
C LEU A 61 -3.68 -20.09 -2.57
N VAL A 62 -2.92 -19.03 -2.85
CA VAL A 62 -3.26 -17.65 -2.48
C VAL A 62 -3.83 -16.94 -3.70
N ILE A 63 -5.00 -16.33 -3.54
CA ILE A 63 -5.64 -15.50 -4.57
C ILE A 63 -5.90 -14.10 -4.05
N ALA A 64 -5.81 -13.10 -4.93
CA ALA A 64 -6.17 -11.72 -4.59
C ALA A 64 -7.64 -11.43 -4.89
N THR A 65 -8.26 -10.54 -4.12
CA THR A 65 -9.40 -9.76 -4.61
C THR A 65 -8.86 -8.59 -5.45
N PRO A 66 -9.10 -8.56 -6.77
CA PRO A 66 -8.56 -7.52 -7.63
C PRO A 66 -9.27 -6.18 -7.40
N GLU A 67 -8.58 -5.03 -7.44
CA GLU A 67 -7.14 -4.83 -7.73
C GLU A 67 -6.35 -4.47 -6.45
N SER A 68 -7.05 -3.96 -5.44
CA SER A 68 -6.44 -3.39 -4.23
C SER A 68 -5.74 -4.43 -3.36
N GLY A 69 -6.23 -5.68 -3.36
CA GLY A 69 -5.66 -6.77 -2.56
C GLY A 69 -4.42 -7.43 -3.18
N THR A 70 -4.13 -7.17 -4.45
CA THR A 70 -3.08 -7.88 -5.20
C THR A 70 -1.69 -7.80 -4.56
N PRO A 71 -1.17 -6.62 -4.16
CA PRO A 71 0.16 -6.55 -3.56
C PRO A 71 0.26 -7.30 -2.22
N ALA A 72 -0.80 -7.23 -1.39
CA ALA A 72 -0.83 -7.93 -0.12
C ALA A 72 -0.89 -9.45 -0.30
N ALA A 73 -1.66 -9.94 -1.27
CA ALA A 73 -1.71 -11.36 -1.61
C ALA A 73 -0.34 -11.87 -2.13
N ILE A 74 0.35 -11.08 -2.96
CA ILE A 74 1.73 -11.38 -3.40
C ILE A 74 2.66 -11.53 -2.20
N GLY A 75 2.65 -10.57 -1.28
CA GLY A 75 3.50 -10.63 -0.08
C GLY A 75 3.16 -11.81 0.83
N TYR A 76 1.87 -12.12 1.00
CA TYR A 76 1.44 -13.29 1.79
C TYR A 76 1.93 -14.59 1.15
N ALA A 77 1.76 -14.75 -0.17
CA ALA A 77 2.23 -15.92 -0.91
C ALA A 77 3.76 -16.11 -0.80
N GLU A 78 4.53 -15.04 -1.01
CA GLU A 78 5.99 -15.06 -0.87
C GLU A 78 6.44 -15.50 0.52
N ALA A 79 5.81 -14.99 1.59
CA ALA A 79 6.20 -15.29 2.97
C ALA A 79 5.70 -16.65 3.46
N SER A 80 4.52 -17.09 3.01
CA SER A 80 3.95 -18.40 3.40
C SER A 80 4.51 -19.57 2.59
N GLY A 81 5.06 -19.32 1.40
CA GLY A 81 5.50 -20.35 0.46
C GLY A 81 4.36 -20.99 -0.35
N ILE A 82 3.11 -20.57 -0.12
CA ILE A 82 1.95 -21.03 -0.89
C ILE A 82 1.95 -20.32 -2.25
N PRO A 83 1.76 -21.02 -3.38
CA PRO A 83 1.78 -20.39 -4.69
C PRO A 83 0.67 -19.34 -4.83
N PHE A 84 0.98 -18.25 -5.52
CA PHE A 84 0.02 -17.22 -5.91
C PHE A 84 -0.66 -17.59 -7.24
N GLY A 85 -1.97 -17.40 -7.33
CA GLY A 85 -2.74 -17.62 -8.56
C GLY A 85 -3.82 -16.56 -8.79
N ALA A 86 -4.15 -16.34 -10.07
CA ALA A 86 -5.24 -15.47 -10.46
C ALA A 86 -6.58 -16.23 -10.39
N GLY A 87 -7.22 -16.23 -9.21
CA GLY A 87 -8.52 -16.88 -8.99
C GLY A 87 -9.75 -16.00 -9.24
N LEU A 88 -9.59 -14.67 -9.25
CA LEU A 88 -10.66 -13.70 -9.45
C LEU A 88 -10.26 -12.69 -10.53
N VAL A 89 -11.23 -12.30 -11.36
CA VAL A 89 -11.08 -11.27 -12.38
C VAL A 89 -12.14 -10.20 -12.15
N LYS A 90 -11.73 -8.94 -12.11
CA LYS A 90 -12.64 -7.82 -12.05
C LYS A 90 -13.21 -7.56 -13.45
N ASN A 91 -14.54 -7.47 -13.56
CA ASN A 91 -15.16 -7.00 -14.78
C ASN A 91 -14.84 -5.51 -14.95
N ALA A 92 -14.20 -5.16 -16.06
CA ALA A 92 -13.70 -3.82 -16.36
C ALA A 92 -14.70 -3.04 -17.21
#